data_AF-A0A351K407-F1
#
_entry.id   AF-A0A351K407-F1
#
_cell.length_a   1.000
_cell.length_b   1.000
_cell.length_c   1.000
_cell.angle_alpha   90.00
_cell.angle_beta   90.00
_cell.angle_gamma   90.00
#
_symmetry.space_group_name_H-M   'P 1'
#
loop_
_entity.id
_entity.type
_entity.pdbx_description
1 polymer ?
#
loop_
_entity_poly.entity_id
_entity_poly.type
_entity_poly.pdbx_seq_one_letter_code
_entity_poly.pdbx_strand_id
1 'polypeptide(L)'
;HEGRGIGISHKLRAYELQDSGLDTVDANLELGLPVDSREYGIGAQILVDLGVQRLRLLTNNPAKFGGLEGFGLTVEGREPIHVPVHPEAEQYLRTKRDRMGHLFPEDDL
;
A
#
# COMPACT_ATOMS: atom_id res chain seq x y z
N HIS A 1 5.46 -6.38 5.12
CA HIS A 1 4.57 -6.59 6.27
C HIS A 1 3.16 -6.96 5.80
N GLU A 2 2.60 -8.05 6.32
CA GLU A 2 1.25 -8.53 5.98
C GLU A 2 0.16 -7.59 6.56
N GLY A 3 -0.98 -7.46 5.87
CA GLY A 3 -2.13 -6.69 6.36
C GLY A 3 -1.88 -5.18 6.57
N ARG A 4 -0.88 -4.59 5.91
CA ARG A 4 -0.39 -3.24 6.26
C ARG A 4 0.22 -3.14 7.68
N GLY A 5 0.82 -4.21 8.17
CA GLY A 5 1.48 -4.24 9.49
C GLY A 5 0.62 -4.80 10.61
N ILE A 6 -0.69 -5.00 10.39
CA ILE A 6 -1.59 -5.58 11.40
C ILE A 6 -1.49 -7.11 11.50
N GLY A 7 -0.86 -7.77 10.52
CA GLY A 7 -0.70 -9.23 10.47
C GLY A 7 -1.87 -9.96 9.78
N ILE A 8 -1.65 -11.26 9.49
CA ILE A 8 -2.58 -12.05 8.67
C ILE A 8 -3.93 -12.30 9.35
N SER A 9 -3.95 -12.61 10.65
CA SER A 9 -5.18 -12.90 11.38
C SER A 9 -6.12 -11.70 11.42
N HIS A 10 -5.58 -10.50 11.64
CA HIS A 10 -6.35 -9.26 11.62
C HIS A 10 -6.85 -8.90 10.22
N LYS A 11 -6.05 -9.17 9.18
CA LYS A 11 -6.49 -9.00 7.79
C LYS A 11 -7.69 -9.89 7.45
N LEU A 12 -7.71 -11.14 7.92
CA LEU A 12 -8.85 -12.04 7.71
C LEU A 12 -10.12 -11.52 8.41
N ARG A 13 -10.02 -11.04 9.65
CA ARG A 13 -11.16 -10.41 10.34
C ARG A 13 -11.66 -9.15 9.64
N ALA A 14 -10.74 -8.34 9.10
CA ALA A 14 -11.11 -7.17 8.31
C ALA A 14 -11.82 -7.56 7.00
N TYR A 15 -11.54 -8.74 6.43
CA TYR A 15 -12.28 -9.26 5.28
C TYR A 15 -13.68 -9.70 5.64
N GLU A 16 -13.89 -10.35 6.79
CA GLU A 16 -15.25 -10.69 7.27
C GLU A 16 -16.14 -9.44 7.40
N LEU A 17 -15.57 -8.33 7.90
CA LEU A 17 -16.27 -7.05 7.96
C LEU A 17 -16.51 -6.43 6.59
N GLN A 18 -15.56 -6.59 5.66
CA GLN A 18 -15.74 -6.12 4.28
C GLN A 18 -16.84 -6.89 3.55
N ASP A 19 -16.94 -8.20 3.75
CA ASP A 19 -18.03 -9.03 3.23
C ASP A 19 -19.40 -8.61 3.80
N SER A 20 -19.41 -8.01 4.99
CA SER A 20 -20.62 -7.41 5.59
C SER A 20 -20.93 -5.99 5.09
N GLY A 21 -20.10 -5.42 4.21
CA GLY A 21 -20.33 -4.15 3.52
C GLY A 21 -19.44 -2.99 3.96
N LEU A 22 -18.55 -3.17 4.95
CA LEU A 22 -17.59 -2.14 5.33
C LEU A 22 -16.50 -2.01 4.27
N ASP A 23 -15.90 -0.83 4.15
CA ASP A 23 -14.71 -0.70 3.32
C ASP A 23 -13.42 -1.03 4.10
N THR A 24 -12.29 -1.07 3.41
CA THR A 24 -11.01 -1.45 4.03
C THR A 24 -10.55 -0.50 5.15
N VAL A 25 -10.91 0.79 5.10
CA VAL A 25 -10.55 1.75 6.16
C VAL A 25 -11.46 1.49 7.36
N ASP A 26 -12.77 1.44 7.14
CA ASP A 26 -13.74 1.32 8.23
C ASP A 26 -13.64 -0.05 8.92
N ALA A 27 -13.38 -1.13 8.18
CA ALA A 27 -13.14 -2.45 8.75
C ALA A 27 -11.92 -2.47 9.69
N ASN A 28 -10.84 -1.76 9.35
CA ASN A 28 -9.69 -1.67 10.25
C ASN A 28 -10.02 -0.83 11.50
N LEU A 29 -10.69 0.30 11.33
CA LEU A 29 -11.05 1.19 12.44
C LEU A 29 -12.03 0.52 13.41
N GLU A 30 -13.01 -0.24 12.90
CA GLU A 30 -13.96 -1.03 13.70
C GLU A 30 -13.25 -2.06 14.57
N LEU A 31 -12.17 -2.67 14.07
CA LEU A 31 -11.33 -3.60 14.83
C LEU A 31 -10.36 -2.89 15.81
N GLY A 32 -10.40 -1.56 15.90
CA GLY A 32 -9.48 -0.75 16.69
C GLY A 32 -8.06 -0.74 16.13
N LEU A 33 -7.90 -1.03 14.83
CA LEU A 33 -6.61 -1.17 14.17
C LEU A 33 -6.24 0.10 13.37
N PRO A 34 -4.95 0.40 13.26
CA PRO A 34 -4.47 1.45 12.37
C PRO A 34 -4.77 1.11 10.90
N VAL A 35 -5.02 2.15 10.10
CA VAL A 35 -5.27 2.03 8.66
C VAL A 35 -4.02 1.53 7.92
N ASP A 36 -2.84 1.97 8.34
CA ASP A 36 -1.54 1.53 7.83
C ASP A 36 -0.46 1.67 8.91
N SER A 37 0.28 0.60 9.18
CA SER A 37 1.42 0.56 10.12
C SER A 37 2.69 0.05 9.47
N ARG A 38 2.79 0.15 8.14
CA ARG A 38 3.99 -0.30 7.44
C ARG A 38 5.12 0.69 7.62
N GLU A 39 6.26 0.15 8.02
CA GLU A 39 7.56 0.80 7.90
C GLU A 39 8.32 0.24 6.70
N TYR A 40 9.14 1.07 6.06
CA TYR A 40 9.91 0.70 4.86
C TYR A 40 11.43 0.76 5.09
N GLY A 41 11.88 1.13 6.30
CA GLY A 41 13.30 1.36 6.61
C GLY A 41 14.21 0.15 6.38
N ILE A 42 13.74 -1.07 6.69
CA ILE A 42 14.52 -2.30 6.40
C ILE A 42 14.75 -2.47 4.89
N GLY A 43 13.73 -2.20 4.07
CA GLY A 43 13.86 -2.24 2.62
C GLY A 43 14.84 -1.18 2.11
N ALA A 44 14.79 0.02 2.69
CA ALA A 44 15.73 1.09 2.37
C ALA A 44 17.18 0.70 2.70
N GLN A 45 17.43 0.11 3.88
CA GLN A 45 18.77 -0.35 4.29
C GLN A 45 19.31 -1.43 3.36
N ILE A 46 18.49 -2.40 2.96
CA ILE A 46 18.90 -3.42 1.98
C ILE A 46 19.34 -2.78 0.67
N LEU A 47 18.61 -1.78 0.17
CA LEU A 47 18.97 -1.08 -1.06
C LEU A 47 20.30 -0.32 -0.92
N VAL A 48 20.52 0.33 0.23
CA VAL A 48 21.78 1.01 0.54
C VAL A 48 22.95 0.02 0.61
N ASP A 49 22.77 -1.12 1.28
CA ASP A 49 23.80 -2.17 1.39
C ASP A 49 24.17 -2.76 0.02
N LEU A 50 23.21 -2.81 -0.91
CA LEU A 50 23.43 -3.20 -2.31
C LEU A 50 24.06 -2.09 -3.16
N GLY A 51 24.33 -0.91 -2.59
CA GLY A 51 24.96 0.23 -3.28
C GLY A 51 24.00 1.07 -4.13
N VAL A 52 22.69 0.92 -3.96
CA VAL A 52 21.70 1.74 -4.68
C VAL A 52 21.68 3.16 -4.12
N GLN A 53 21.68 4.15 -5.01
CA GLN A 53 21.59 5.57 -4.64
C GLN A 53 20.40 6.27 -5.30
N ARG A 54 20.02 5.83 -6.50
CA ARG A 54 18.95 6.42 -7.32
C ARG A 54 18.06 5.31 -7.84
N LEU A 55 16.75 5.52 -7.78
CA LEU A 55 15.79 4.52 -8.21
C LEU A 55 14.49 5.14 -8.73
N ARG A 56 13.82 4.40 -9.60
CA ARG A 56 12.41 4.61 -9.95
C ARG A 56 11.59 3.51 -9.29
N LEU A 57 10.51 3.88 -8.60
CA LEU A 57 9.70 2.94 -7.84
C LEU A 57 8.52 2.43 -8.63
N LEU A 58 8.43 1.11 -8.80
CA LEU A 58 7.21 0.44 -9.25
C LEU A 58 6.17 0.49 -8.10
N THR A 59 5.21 1.42 -8.16
CA THR A 59 4.18 1.55 -7.12
C THR A 59 2.95 2.33 -7.58
N ASN A 60 1.79 1.90 -7.09
CA ASN A 60 0.52 2.66 -7.15
C ASN A 60 0.22 3.37 -5.82
N ASN A 61 1.09 3.24 -4.82
CA ASN A 61 0.98 3.94 -3.53
C ASN A 61 2.13 4.97 -3.40
N PRO A 62 1.89 6.28 -3.60
CA PRO A 62 2.89 7.33 -3.46
C PRO A 62 3.40 7.49 -2.02
N ALA A 63 2.59 7.13 -1.01
CA ALA A 63 3.00 7.25 0.38
C ALA A 63 4.23 6.39 0.73
N LYS A 64 4.60 5.43 -0.13
CA LYS A 64 5.86 4.67 0.01
C LYS A 64 7.11 5.55 -0.10
N PHE A 65 7.03 6.72 -0.76
CA PHE A 65 8.20 7.59 -0.98
C PHE A 65 8.76 8.13 0.33
N GLY A 66 7.89 8.63 1.23
CA GLY A 66 8.31 9.14 2.53
C GLY A 66 9.00 8.09 3.41
N GLY A 67 8.72 6.80 3.18
CA GLY A 67 9.36 5.71 3.93
C GLY A 67 10.81 5.40 3.52
N LEU A 68 11.32 6.02 2.44
CA LEU A 68 12.70 5.86 1.97
C LEU A 68 13.55 7.13 2.19
N GLU A 69 12.93 8.24 2.58
CA GLU A 69 13.63 9.47 2.91
C GLU A 69 14.55 9.25 4.13
N GLY A 70 15.71 9.92 4.13
CA GLY A 70 16.70 9.79 5.21
C GLY A 70 17.70 8.64 5.08
N PHE A 71 17.53 7.73 4.11
CA PHE A 71 18.46 6.61 3.86
C PHE A 71 19.51 6.91 2.78
N GLY A 72 19.61 8.15 2.29
CA GLY A 72 20.52 8.51 1.18
C GLY A 72 20.06 7.99 -0.19
N LEU A 73 18.80 7.53 -0.28
CA LEU A 73 18.17 7.10 -1.52
C LEU A 73 17.46 8.28 -2.19
N THR A 74 17.65 8.44 -3.50
CA THR A 74 16.95 9.43 -4.31
C THR A 74 15.91 8.73 -5.19
N VAL A 75 14.63 9.03 -4.96
CA VAL A 75 13.53 8.56 -5.81
C VAL A 75 13.42 9.51 -7.01
N GLU A 76 13.84 9.05 -8.19
CA GLU A 76 13.83 9.85 -9.43
C GLU A 76 12.47 9.80 -10.15
N GLY A 77 11.58 8.90 -9.72
CA GLY A 77 10.25 8.80 -10.29
C GLY A 77 9.48 7.59 -9.84
N ARG A 78 8.27 7.49 -10.36
CA ARG A 78 7.33 6.39 -10.17
C ARG A 78 7.08 5.72 -11.52
N GLU A 79 7.00 4.41 -11.49
CA GLU A 79 6.36 3.65 -12.55
C GLU A 79 5.07 3.03 -12.00
N PRO A 80 3.94 3.13 -12.71
CA PRO A 80 2.73 2.45 -12.30
C PRO A 80 2.87 0.93 -12.41
N ILE A 81 2.10 0.21 -11.59
CA ILE A 81 1.93 -1.24 -11.72
C ILE A 81 0.57 -1.48 -12.38
N HIS A 82 0.58 -2.10 -13.55
CA HIS A 82 -0.62 -2.52 -14.26
C HIS A 82 -1.13 -3.84 -13.70
N VAL A 83 -2.37 -3.87 -13.24
CA VAL A 83 -3.00 -5.06 -12.69
C VAL A 83 -4.43 -5.14 -13.23
N PRO A 84 -4.86 -6.28 -13.80
CA PRO A 84 -6.25 -6.46 -14.21
C PRO A 84 -7.19 -6.27 -13.02
N VAL A 85 -8.24 -5.47 -13.22
CA VAL A 85 -9.29 -5.32 -12.22
C VAL A 85 -10.31 -6.43 -12.38
N HIS A 86 -10.49 -7.18 -11.30
CA HIS A 86 -11.57 -8.14 -11.17
C HIS A 86 -12.77 -7.47 -10.46
N PRO A 87 -14.02 -7.80 -10.80
CA PRO A 87 -15.21 -7.20 -10.19
C PRO A 87 -15.19 -7.23 -8.65
N GLU A 88 -14.69 -8.32 -8.07
CA GLU A 88 -14.60 -8.51 -6.62
C GLU A 88 -13.61 -7.53 -5.95
N ALA A 89 -12.64 -7.00 -6.70
CA ALA A 89 -11.64 -6.08 -6.20
C ALA A 89 -12.03 -4.60 -6.37
N GLU A 90 -13.14 -4.30 -7.05
CA GLU A 90 -13.49 -2.93 -7.45
C GLU A 90 -13.64 -2.01 -6.23
N GLN A 91 -14.45 -2.40 -5.24
CA GLN A 91 -14.66 -1.62 -4.02
C GLN A 91 -13.34 -1.40 -3.26
N TYR A 92 -12.54 -2.45 -3.13
CA TYR A 92 -11.23 -2.39 -2.48
C TYR A 92 -10.27 -1.41 -3.16
N LEU A 93 -10.23 -1.40 -4.50
CA LEU A 93 -9.39 -0.49 -5.28
C LEU A 93 -9.92 0.95 -5.25
N ARG A 94 -11.24 1.15 -5.31
CA ARG A 94 -11.88 2.47 -5.12
C ARG A 94 -11.52 3.05 -3.75
N THR A 95 -11.65 2.27 -2.66
CA THR A 95 -11.24 2.70 -1.32
C THR A 95 -9.77 3.08 -1.26
N LYS A 96 -8.88 2.30 -1.90
CA LYS A 96 -7.45 2.64 -1.98
C LYS A 96 -7.19 3.96 -2.69
N ARG A 97 -7.88 4.23 -3.80
CA ARG A 97 -7.78 5.48 -4.56
C ARG A 97 -8.33 6.65 -3.74
N ASP A 98 -9.58 6.54 -3.34
CA ASP A 98 -10.37 7.66 -2.80
C ASP A 98 -10.02 7.99 -1.35
N ARG A 99 -9.67 6.99 -0.54
CA ARG A 99 -9.38 7.16 0.89
C ARG A 99 -7.91 7.02 1.26
N MET A 100 -7.09 6.42 0.40
CA MET A 100 -5.68 6.15 0.70
C MET A 100 -4.71 6.73 -0.34
N GLY A 101 -5.19 7.58 -1.25
CA GLY A 101 -4.37 8.31 -2.22
C GLY A 101 -3.59 7.43 -3.21
N HIS A 102 -4.06 6.21 -3.48
CA HIS A 102 -3.42 5.36 -4.48
C HIS A 102 -3.67 5.90 -5.90
N LEU A 103 -2.63 5.85 -6.73
CA LEU A 103 -2.65 6.27 -8.13
C LEU A 103 -2.64 5.04 -9.03
N PHE A 104 -3.72 4.82 -9.75
CA PHE A 104 -3.85 3.75 -10.75
C PHE A 104 -3.80 4.36 -12.17
N PRO A 105 -3.29 3.63 -13.17
CA PRO A 105 -3.42 4.02 -14.57
C PRO A 105 -4.89 4.19 -14.97
N GLU A 106 -5.18 5.17 -15.84
CA GLU A 106 -6.55 5.44 -16.31
C GLU A 106 -7.15 4.26 -17.08
N ASP A 107 -6.31 3.51 -17.80
CA ASP A 107 -6.72 2.35 -18.60
C ASP A 107 -7.04 1.09 -17.78
N ASP A 108 -6.71 1.11 -16.47
CA ASP A 108 -6.88 -0.05 -15.58
C ASP A 108 -8.14 0.06 -14.69
N LEU A 109 -8.96 1.12 -14.79
CA LEU A 109 -10.16 1.34 -13.97
C LEU A 109 -11.47 1.24 -14.76
#